data_AF-A0A961R669-F1
#
_entry.id   AF-A0A961R669-F1
#
_cell.length_a   1.000
_cell.length_b   1.000
_cell.length_c   1.000
_cell.angle_alpha   90.00
_cell.angle_beta   90.00
_cell.angle_gamma   90.00
#
_symmetry.space_group_name_H-M   'P 1'
#
loop_
_entity.id
_entity.type
_entity.pdbx_description
1 polymer ?
#
loop_
_entity_poly.entity_id
_entity_poly.type
_entity_poly.pdbx_seq_one_letter_code
_entity_poly.pdbx_strand_id
1 'polypeptide(L)'
;MTRPALARLAPYIAAMAVIVILSNILVQYPFKPFGLGELLTWGAFTYPFAFLANDLANRRFGMTAARIVVATGFVIAVILSVWLATPRIAIASGTAFAVAQILDLLIFDRMRGL
;
A
#
# COMPACT_ATOMS: atom_id res chain seq x y z
N MET A 1 -5.75 19.05 18.19
CA MET A 1 -5.34 18.00 17.25
C MET A 1 -3.81 17.97 17.16
N THR A 2 -3.13 17.25 18.05
CA THR A 2 -1.66 17.09 17.99
C THR A 2 -1.34 16.00 16.98
N ARG A 3 -0.75 16.38 15.84
CA ARG A 3 -0.20 15.41 14.88
C ARG A 3 0.77 14.49 15.64
N PRO A 4 0.62 13.16 15.59
CA PRO A 4 1.61 12.29 16.19
C PRO A 4 2.98 12.57 15.55
N ALA A 5 4.03 12.67 16.37
CA ALA A 5 5.38 12.88 15.87
C ALA A 5 5.72 11.78 14.85
N LEU A 6 6.35 12.15 13.72
CA LEU A 6 6.69 11.24 12.62
C LEU A 6 7.42 9.97 13.09
N ALA A 7 8.23 10.09 14.15
CA ALA A 7 8.91 8.98 14.80
C ALA A 7 7.96 7.86 15.27
N ARG A 8 6.73 8.19 15.68
CA ARG A 8 5.71 7.20 16.11
C ARG A 8 5.02 6.51 14.94
N LEU A 9 5.04 7.13 13.75
CA LEU A 9 4.49 6.56 12.51
C LEU A 9 5.52 5.73 11.75
N ALA A 10 6.82 5.94 12.01
CA ALA A 10 7.92 5.25 11.36
C ALA A 10 7.77 3.72 11.26
N PRO A 11 7.39 2.96 12.31
CA PRO A 11 7.22 1.51 12.17
C PRO A 11 6.08 1.11 11.22
N TYR A 12 5.02 1.90 11.16
CA TYR A 12 3.89 1.67 10.26
C TYR A 12 4.23 2.04 8.82
N ILE A 13 4.98 3.13 8.63
CA ILE A 13 5.53 3.53 7.32
C ILE A 13 6.48 2.45 6.79
N ALA A 14 7.37 1.95 7.64
CA ALA A 14 8.30 0.89 7.27
C ALA A 14 7.58 -0.41 6.94
N ALA A 15 6.59 -0.82 7.76
CA ALA A 15 5.77 -2.00 7.48
C ALA A 15 5.02 -1.86 6.14
N MET A 16 4.36 -0.72 5.90
CA MET A 16 3.71 -0.42 4.63
C MET A 16 4.70 -0.53 3.46
N ALA A 17 5.87 0.08 3.58
CA ALA A 17 6.87 0.07 2.52
C ALA A 17 7.37 -1.36 2.21
N VAL A 18 7.69 -2.15 3.24
CA VAL A 18 8.15 -3.54 3.09
C VAL A 18 7.08 -4.39 2.42
N ILE A 19 5.81 -4.30 2.86
CA ILE A 19 4.71 -5.07 2.28
C ILE A 19 4.53 -4.74 0.79
N VAL A 20 4.58 -3.45 0.43
CA VAL A 20 4.41 -3.03 -0.97
C VAL A 20 5.60 -3.47 -1.83
N ILE A 21 6.84 -3.36 -1.34
CA ILE A 21 8.04 -3.84 -2.05
C ILE A 21 7.95 -5.35 -2.27
N LEU A 22 7.66 -6.12 -1.22
CA LEU A 22 7.48 -7.57 -1.34
C LEU A 22 6.37 -7.93 -2.31
N SER A 23 5.25 -7.21 -2.26
CA SER A 23 4.14 -7.42 -3.21
C SER A 23 4.56 -7.13 -4.64
N ASN A 24 5.28 -6.04 -4.90
CA ASN A 24 5.79 -5.70 -6.23
C ASN A 24 6.78 -6.73 -6.78
N ILE A 25 7.60 -7.33 -5.91
CA ILE A 25 8.47 -8.46 -6.28
C ILE A 25 7.60 -9.70 -6.60
N LEU A 26 6.64 -10.02 -5.75
CA LEU A 26 5.79 -11.20 -5.88
C LEU A 26 4.81 -11.14 -7.05
N VAL A 27 4.46 -9.95 -7.53
CA VAL A 27 3.69 -9.76 -8.78
C VAL A 27 4.44 -10.34 -9.99
N GLN A 28 5.77 -10.38 -9.97
CA GLN A 28 6.56 -10.96 -11.07
C GLN A 28 6.48 -12.49 -11.12
N TYR A 29 5.92 -13.13 -10.09
CA TYR A 29 5.81 -14.59 -9.99
C TYR A 29 4.34 -15.02 -10.18
N PRO A 30 4.00 -15.62 -11.33
CA PRO A 30 2.69 -16.21 -11.57
C PRO A 30 2.34 -17.29 -10.55
N PHE A 31 1.10 -17.30 -10.09
CA PHE A 31 0.55 -18.36 -9.26
C PHE A 31 0.16 -19.55 -10.15
N LYS A 32 1.16 -20.40 -10.46
CA LYS A 32 1.00 -21.59 -11.30
C LYS A 32 0.06 -22.69 -10.78
N PRO A 33 -0.18 -22.85 -9.45
CA PRO A 33 -1.11 -23.88 -9.00
C PRO A 33 -2.51 -23.71 -9.62
N PHE A 34 -3.17 -24.82 -9.92
CA PHE A 34 -4.53 -24.87 -10.49
C PHE A 34 -4.70 -24.17 -11.85
N GLY A 35 -3.61 -23.89 -12.59
CA GLY A 35 -3.68 -23.22 -13.89
C GLY A 35 -4.00 -21.72 -13.82
N LEU A 36 -3.91 -21.11 -12.64
CA LEU A 36 -4.27 -19.71 -12.41
C LEU A 36 -3.15 -18.70 -12.73
N GLY A 37 -2.05 -19.15 -13.35
CA GLY A 37 -0.86 -18.31 -13.55
C GLY A 37 -1.07 -17.09 -14.44
N GLU A 38 -2.08 -17.10 -15.31
CA GLU A 38 -2.43 -15.93 -16.14
C GLU A 38 -3.39 -14.96 -15.46
N LEU A 39 -4.05 -15.40 -14.39
CA LEU A 39 -5.07 -14.62 -13.65
C LEU A 39 -4.54 -14.09 -12.32
N LEU A 40 -3.62 -14.81 -11.68
CA LEU A 40 -3.18 -14.57 -10.32
C LEU A 40 -1.65 -14.61 -10.20
N THR A 41 -1.12 -13.68 -9.41
CA THR A 41 0.29 -13.63 -9.04
C THR A 41 0.41 -13.79 -7.53
N TRP A 42 1.60 -14.15 -7.04
CA TRP A 42 1.82 -14.22 -5.59
C TRP A 42 1.63 -12.86 -4.90
N GLY A 43 1.80 -11.76 -5.64
CA GLY A 43 1.56 -10.40 -5.12
C GLY A 43 0.11 -10.15 -4.71
N ALA A 44 -0.85 -10.82 -5.33
CA ALA A 44 -2.27 -10.69 -4.98
C ALA A 44 -2.57 -11.15 -3.55
N PHE A 45 -1.80 -12.09 -3.01
CA PHE A 45 -1.95 -12.55 -1.63
C PHE A 45 -1.30 -11.61 -0.62
N THR A 46 -0.31 -10.81 -1.04
CA THR A 46 0.44 -9.94 -0.13
C THR A 46 -0.07 -8.51 -0.08
N TYR A 47 -0.70 -8.00 -1.15
CA TYR A 47 -1.33 -6.68 -1.15
C TYR A 47 -2.38 -6.46 -0.04
N PRO A 48 -3.23 -7.44 0.35
CA PRO A 48 -4.16 -7.29 1.46
C PRO A 48 -3.50 -6.87 2.80
N PHE A 49 -2.23 -7.23 3.03
CA PHE A 49 -1.52 -6.84 4.23
C PHE A 49 -1.20 -5.33 4.28
N ALA A 50 -1.16 -4.64 3.13
CA ALA A 50 -0.99 -3.19 3.10
C ALA A 50 -2.23 -2.49 3.70
N PHE A 51 -3.43 -3.03 3.44
CA PHE A 51 -4.66 -2.56 4.07
C PHE A 51 -4.64 -2.81 5.58
N LEU A 52 -4.14 -3.95 6.04
CA LEU A 52 -3.96 -4.22 7.47
C LEU A 52 -3.02 -3.20 8.13
N ALA A 53 -1.90 -2.86 7.49
CA ALA A 53 -0.97 -1.85 8.01
C ALA A 53 -1.62 -0.46 8.10
N ASN A 54 -2.44 -0.09 7.11
CA ASN A 54 -3.23 1.15 7.13
C ASN A 54 -4.26 1.15 8.26
N ASP A 55 -5.00 0.05 8.43
CA ASP A 55 -6.04 -0.07 9.47
C ASP A 55 -5.46 0.00 10.87
N LEU A 56 -4.31 -0.62 11.11
CA LEU A 56 -3.59 -0.52 12.38
C LEU A 56 -3.14 0.92 12.67
N ALA A 57 -2.64 1.64 11.66
CA ALA A 57 -2.28 3.05 11.79
C ALA A 57 -3.52 3.93 12.08
N ASN A 58 -4.63 3.68 11.39
CA ASN A 58 -5.88 4.40 11.57
C ASN A 58 -6.48 4.18 12.95
N ARG A 59 -6.52 2.93 13.43
CA ARG A 59 -7.02 2.60 14.77
C ARG A 59 -6.17 3.24 15.88
N ARG A 60 -4.86 3.36 15.69
CA ARG A 60 -3.95 3.86 16.72
C ARG A 60 -3.80 5.38 16.74
N PHE A 61 -3.84 6.03 15.58
CA PHE A 61 -3.48 7.45 15.44
C PHE A 61 -4.50 8.28 14.68
N GLY A 62 -5.60 7.67 14.24
CA GLY A 62 -6.66 8.32 13.48
C GLY A 62 -6.37 8.44 11.98
N MET A 63 -7.40 8.88 11.25
CA MET A 63 -7.41 8.86 9.79
C MET A 63 -6.33 9.72 9.15
N THR A 64 -6.03 10.90 9.71
CA THR A 64 -5.00 11.79 9.17
C THR A 64 -3.61 11.14 9.21
N ALA A 65 -3.30 10.42 10.29
CA ALA A 65 -2.02 9.72 10.42
C ALA A 65 -1.93 8.49 9.52
N ALA A 66 -3.04 7.76 9.35
CA ALA A 66 -3.11 6.63 8.43
C ALA A 66 -2.84 7.05 6.97
N ARG A 67 -3.42 8.18 6.53
CA ARG A 67 -3.14 8.76 5.20
C ARG A 67 -1.66 9.06 5.00
N ILE A 68 -0.97 9.58 6.03
CA ILE A 68 0.48 9.83 5.98
C ILE A 68 1.25 8.50 5.87
N VAL A 69 0.89 7.50 6.67
CA VAL A 69 1.52 6.17 6.62
C VAL A 69 1.44 5.56 5.23
N VAL A 70 0.24 5.56 4.65
CA VAL A 70 0.00 5.03 3.31
C VAL A 70 0.77 5.82 2.27
N ALA A 71 0.62 7.15 2.23
CA ALA A 71 1.26 7.98 1.22
C ALA A 71 2.79 7.88 1.29
N THR A 72 3.38 8.04 2.47
CA THR A 72 4.84 7.99 2.65
C THR A 72 5.38 6.59 2.43
N GLY A 73 4.75 5.56 3.00
CA GLY A 73 5.20 4.17 2.83
C GLY A 73 5.11 3.72 1.38
N PHE A 74 4.04 4.11 0.68
CA PHE A 74 3.87 3.81 -0.73
C PHE A 74 4.87 4.53 -1.63
N VAL A 75 5.12 5.83 -1.42
CA VAL A 75 6.14 6.58 -2.19
C VAL A 75 7.52 5.96 -2.00
N ILE A 76 7.90 5.63 -0.76
CA ILE A 76 9.17 4.94 -0.47
C ILE A 76 9.23 3.60 -1.22
N ALA A 77 8.16 2.81 -1.14
CA ALA A 77 8.10 1.52 -1.81
C ALA A 77 8.20 1.63 -3.33
N VAL A 78 7.52 2.59 -3.96
CA VAL A 78 7.58 2.82 -5.40
C VAL A 78 8.99 3.24 -5.80
N ILE A 79 9.60 4.20 -5.11
CA ILE A 79 10.98 4.64 -5.39
C ILE A 79 11.93 3.47 -5.30
N LEU A 80 11.85 2.65 -4.26
CA LEU A 80 12.70 1.46 -4.11
C LEU A 80 12.38 0.38 -5.15
N SER A 81 11.11 0.20 -5.50
CA SER A 81 10.67 -0.77 -6.52
C SER A 81 11.10 -0.37 -7.94
N VAL A 82 11.31 0.91 -8.24
CA VAL A 82 11.89 1.35 -9.51
C VAL A 82 13.27 0.70 -9.72
N TRP A 83 14.05 0.52 -8.65
CA TRP A 83 15.37 -0.13 -8.69
C TRP A 83 15.27 -1.66 -8.69
N LEU A 84 14.23 -2.23 -8.08
CA LEU A 84 14.11 -3.68 -7.82
C LEU A 84 13.22 -4.46 -8.81
N ALA A 85 12.26 -3.81 -9.48
CA ALA A 85 11.18 -4.50 -10.21
C ALA A 85 10.93 -3.98 -11.64
N THR A 86 11.76 -3.06 -12.14
CA THR A 86 11.63 -2.28 -13.41
C THR A 86 10.74 -1.03 -13.33
N PRO A 87 11.13 0.10 -13.95
CA PRO A 87 10.41 1.37 -13.87
C PRO A 87 8.95 1.32 -14.32
N ARG A 88 8.64 0.48 -15.31
CA ARG A 88 7.28 0.34 -15.87
C ARG A 88 6.29 -0.22 -14.85
N ILE A 89 6.69 -1.23 -14.08
CA ILE A 89 5.84 -1.85 -13.05
C ILE A 89 5.62 -0.88 -11.89
N ALA A 90 6.66 -0.13 -11.51
CA ALA A 90 6.58 0.87 -10.44
C ALA A 90 5.63 2.04 -10.80
N ILE A 91 5.66 2.53 -12.04
CA ILE A 91 4.76 3.60 -12.48
C ILE A 91 3.31 3.11 -12.55
N ALA A 92 3.06 1.93 -13.13
CA ALA A 92 1.71 1.38 -13.28
C ALA A 92 1.05 1.04 -11.94
N SER A 93 1.79 0.39 -11.03
CA SER A 93 1.29 0.11 -9.66
C SER A 93 1.17 1.39 -8.84
N GLY A 94 2.11 2.32 -9.02
CA GLY A 94 2.14 3.68 -8.49
C GLY A 94 0.82 4.43 -8.67
N THR A 95 0.41 4.55 -9.92
CA THR A 95 -0.83 5.26 -10.28
C THR A 95 -2.07 4.49 -9.88
N ALA A 96 -2.12 3.17 -10.08
CA ALA A 96 -3.28 2.36 -9.71
C ALA A 96 -3.60 2.45 -8.21
N PHE A 97 -2.57 2.36 -7.36
CA PHE A 97 -2.73 2.47 -5.91
C PHE A 97 -3.12 3.89 -5.46
N ALA A 98 -2.49 4.92 -6.04
CA ALA A 98 -2.84 6.31 -5.70
C ALA A 98 -4.31 6.62 -6.04
N VAL A 99 -4.79 6.15 -7.19
CA VAL A 99 -6.18 6.29 -7.61
C VAL A 99 -7.11 5.51 -6.70
N ALA A 100 -6.76 4.26 -6.35
CA ALA A 100 -7.54 3.45 -5.41
C ALA A 100 -7.68 4.15 -4.06
N GLN A 101 -6.61 4.74 -3.54
CA GLN A 101 -6.61 5.41 -2.24
C GLN A 101 -7.41 6.71 -2.25
N ILE A 102 -7.36 7.48 -3.34
CA ILE A 102 -8.18 8.68 -3.46
C ILE A 102 -9.66 8.29 -3.56
N LEU A 103 -10.00 7.27 -4.34
CA LEU A 103 -11.37 6.77 -4.44
C LEU A 103 -11.88 6.22 -3.11
N ASP A 104 -11.05 5.47 -2.39
CA ASP A 104 -11.38 4.93 -1.07
C ASP A 104 -11.69 6.09 -0.09
N LEU A 105 -10.84 7.12 -0.06
CA LEU A 105 -11.08 8.31 0.76
C LEU A 105 -12.34 9.07 0.34
N LEU A 106 -12.55 9.28 -0.96
CA LEU A 106 -13.71 10.03 -1.46
C LEU A 106 -15.03 9.30 -1.22
N ILE A 107 -15.06 7.99 -1.44
CA ILE A 107 -16.27 7.18 -1.32
C ILE A 107 -16.56 6.92 0.15
N PHE A 108 -15.57 6.49 0.93
CA PHE A 108 -15.81 6.12 2.32
C PHE A 108 -15.92 7.33 3.27
N ASP A 109 -15.27 8.47 3.02
CA ASP A 109 -15.58 9.70 3.78
C ASP A 109 -17.02 10.16 3.46
N ARG A 110 -17.45 10.09 2.19
CA ARG A 110 -18.81 10.46 1.77
C ARG A 110 -19.86 9.55 2.41
N MET A 111 -19.61 8.24 2.46
CA MET A 111 -20.52 7.26 3.04
C MET A 111 -20.55 7.27 4.57
N ARG A 112 -19.47 7.72 5.22
CA ARG A 112 -19.43 7.85 6.67
C ARG A 112 -20.21 9.04 7.20
N GLY A 113 -20.53 10.02 6.34
CA GLY A 113 -21.40 11.15 6.65
C GLY A 113 -20.97 11.92 7.90
N LEU A 114 -20.23 13.02 7.71
CA LEU A 114 -19.60 13.92 8.70
C LEU A 114 -18.08 13.75 8.80
#